data_AF-A0A9C8WIQ5-F1
#
_entry.id   AF-A0A9C8WIQ5-F1
#
_cell.length_a   1.000
_cell.length_b   1.000
_cell.length_c   1.000
_cell.angle_alpha   90.00
_cell.angle_beta   90.00
_cell.angle_gamma   90.00
#
_symmetry.space_group_name_H-M   'P 1'
#
loop_
_entity.id
_entity.type
_entity.pdbx_description
1 polymer ?
#
loop_
_entity_poly.entity_id
_entity_poly.type
_entity_poly.pdbx_seq_one_letter_code
_entity_poly.pdbx_strand_id
1 'polypeptide(L)' 'MLPSSGFPLEARQLLAAAAQAYVFGGMSSWNDLALPNDPEIIKEYEEISTELYEAIQFAILAASNSFAA' A
#
# COMPACT_ATOMS: atom_id res chain seq x y z
N MET A 1 8.06 6.02 -10.27
CA MET A 1 8.18 4.95 -11.29
C MET A 1 9.61 4.48 -11.35
N LEU A 2 9.86 3.17 -11.41
CA LEU A 2 11.21 2.60 -11.59
C LEU A 2 11.73 2.86 -13.03
N PRO A 3 13.05 2.96 -13.24
CA PRO A 3 13.67 3.01 -14.58
C PRO A 3 13.27 1.83 -15.46
N SER A 4 13.37 1.94 -16.79
CA SER A 4 12.99 0.89 -17.74
C SER A 4 13.89 -0.36 -17.73
N SER A 5 15.05 -0.29 -17.09
CA SER A 5 16.02 -1.40 -16.95
C SER A 5 16.61 -1.44 -15.53
N GLY A 6 17.32 -2.52 -15.19
CA GLY A 6 18.03 -2.68 -13.90
C GLY A 6 17.16 -3.16 -12.72
N PHE A 7 15.87 -3.39 -12.95
CA PHE A 7 14.93 -3.92 -11.96
C PHE A 7 14.16 -5.11 -12.54
N PRO A 8 14.01 -6.20 -11.77
CA PRO A 8 13.28 -7.39 -12.20
C PRO A 8 11.78 -7.10 -12.41
N LEU A 9 11.08 -7.98 -13.12
CA LEU A 9 9.66 -7.81 -13.45
C LEU A 9 8.80 -7.75 -12.18
N GLU A 10 9.12 -8.59 -11.21
CA GLU A 10 8.44 -8.75 -9.93
C GLU A 10 8.47 -7.44 -9.14
N ALA A 11 9.59 -6.73 -9.14
CA ALA A 11 9.72 -5.43 -8.47
C ALA A 11 8.82 -4.36 -9.10
N ARG A 12 8.69 -4.36 -10.42
CA ARG A 12 7.81 -3.42 -11.14
C ARG A 12 6.35 -3.71 -10.83
N GLN A 13 5.96 -4.99 -10.84
CA GLN A 13 4.59 -5.42 -10.52
C GLN A 13 4.25 -5.12 -9.07
N LEU A 14 5.17 -5.37 -8.14
CA LEU A 14 5.00 -5.08 -6.72
C LEU A 14 4.81 -3.58 -6.47
N LEU A 15 5.66 -2.73 -7.07
CA LEU A 15 5.50 -1.28 -6.93
C LEU A 15 4.21 -0.76 -7.58
N ALA A 16 3.80 -1.32 -8.72
CA ALA A 16 2.54 -0.97 -9.37
C ALA A 16 1.33 -1.32 -8.49
N ALA A 17 1.32 -2.51 -7.88
CA ALA A 17 0.28 -2.93 -6.95
C ALA A 17 0.24 -2.01 -5.71
N ALA A 18 1.39 -1.71 -5.12
CA ALA A 18 1.48 -0.81 -3.97
C ALA A 18 0.99 0.61 -4.29
N ALA A 19 1.31 1.13 -5.48
CA ALA A 19 0.85 2.44 -5.92
C ALA A 19 -0.67 2.49 -6.14
N GLN A 20 -1.27 1.42 -6.70
CA GLN A 20 -2.73 1.33 -6.88
C GLN A 20 -3.47 1.15 -5.56
N ALA A 21 -2.88 0.45 -4.59
CA ALA A 21 -3.46 0.23 -3.27
C ALA A 21 -3.32 1.42 -2.31
N TYR A 22 -2.56 2.47 -2.68
CA TYR A 22 -2.28 3.59 -1.79
C TYR A 22 -3.49 4.52 -1.62
N VAL A 23 -4.25 4.31 -0.55
CA VAL A 23 -5.47 5.07 -0.22
C VAL A 23 -5.26 6.16 0.86
N PHE A 24 -4.04 6.32 1.36
CA PHE A 24 -3.74 7.16 2.53
C PHE A 24 -3.43 8.63 2.21
N GLY A 25 -3.33 9.01 0.92
CA GLY A 25 -2.85 10.32 0.45
C GLY A 25 -3.92 11.39 0.26
N GLY A 26 -5.11 11.24 0.86
CA GLY A 26 -6.22 12.20 0.69
C GLY A 26 -7.03 12.05 -0.61
N MET A 27 -6.83 10.96 -1.37
CA MET A 27 -7.70 10.56 -2.46
C MET A 27 -8.71 9.52 -1.95
N SER A 28 -9.86 10.07 -1.58
CA SER A 28 -11.09 9.50 -1.06
C SER A 28 -11.50 8.08 -1.53
N SER A 29 -11.59 7.17 -0.56
CA SER A 29 -12.58 6.06 -0.45
C SER A 29 -12.43 5.31 0.88
N TRP A 30 -11.20 5.17 1.39
CA TRP A 30 -10.89 4.42 2.62
C TRP A 30 -11.03 5.29 3.88
N ASN A 31 -10.44 6.49 3.87
CA ASN A 31 -10.46 7.40 5.02
C ASN A 31 -11.80 8.15 5.21
N ASP A 32 -12.68 8.11 4.22
CA ASP A 32 -13.97 8.82 4.23
C ASP A 32 -15.15 7.89 4.59
N LEU A 33 -14.87 6.70 5.12
CA LEU A 33 -15.90 5.75 5.53
C LEU A 33 -16.63 6.24 6.79
N ALA A 34 -17.94 6.42 6.67
CA ALA A 34 -18.82 6.58 7.82
C ALA A 34 -19.09 5.19 8.43
N LEU A 35 -18.19 4.75 9.31
CA LEU A 35 -18.35 3.49 10.02
C LEU A 35 -19.49 3.59 11.06
N PRO A 36 -20.22 2.49 11.31
CA PRO A 36 -21.12 2.40 12.46
C PRO A 36 -20.37 2.72 13.76
N ASN A 37 -21.08 3.30 14.74
CA ASN A 37 -20.52 3.52 16.08
C ASN A 37 -20.50 2.20 16.89
N ASP A 38 -19.82 1.21 16.34
CA ASP A 38 -19.57 -0.11 16.92
C ASP A 38 -18.06 -0.25 17.19
N PRO A 39 -17.64 -0.40 18.46
CA PRO A 39 -16.24 -0.48 18.84
C PRO A 39 -15.45 -1.60 18.14
N GLU A 40 -16.09 -2.75 17.87
CA GLU A 40 -15.39 -3.87 17.23
C GLU A 40 -15.12 -3.58 15.75
N ILE A 41 -16.07 -2.94 15.06
CA ILE A 41 -15.88 -2.50 13.66
C ILE A 41 -14.79 -1.44 13.56
N ILE A 42 -14.76 -0.48 14.48
CA ILE A 42 -13.73 0.57 14.51
C ILE A 42 -12.35 -0.07 14.71
N LYS A 43 -12.24 -1.00 15.66
CA LYS A 43 -10.99 -1.70 15.94
C LYS A 43 -10.52 -2.52 14.73
N GLU A 44 -11.40 -3.31 14.12
CA GLU A 44 -11.06 -4.09 12.92
C GLU A 44 -10.61 -3.18 11.77
N TYR A 45 -11.29 -2.05 11.57
CA TYR A 45 -10.89 -1.06 10.57
C TYR A 45 -9.49 -0.49 10.84
N GLU A 46 -9.16 -0.15 12.10
CA GLU A 46 -7.84 0.34 12.48
C GLU A 46 -6.74 -0.72 12.28
N GLU A 47 -7.01 -1.97 12.65
CA GLU A 47 -6.09 -3.10 12.45
C GLU A 47 -5.80 -3.32 10.97
N ILE A 48 -6.85 -3.47 10.14
CA ILE A 48 -6.70 -3.67 8.68
C ILE A 48 -6.02 -2.47 8.02
N SER A 49 -6.36 -1.24 8.44
CA SER A 49 -5.72 -0.03 7.91
C SER A 49 -4.23 0.00 8.20
N THR A 50 -3.84 -0.43 9.40
CA THR A 50 -2.44 -0.51 9.82
C THR A 50 -1.70 -1.57 9.01
N GLU A 51 -2.25 -2.78 8.92
CA GLU A 51 -1.64 -3.88 8.14
C GLU A 51 -1.48 -3.51 6.65
N LEU A 52 -2.51 -2.90 6.05
CA LEU A 52 -2.47 -2.44 4.67
C LEU A 52 -1.38 -1.38 4.46
N TYR A 53 -1.30 -0.40 5.36
CA TYR A 53 -0.29 0.64 5.30
C TYR A 53 1.12 0.06 5.36
N GLU A 54 1.39 -0.83 6.33
CA GLU A 54 2.67 -1.49 6.50
C GLU A 54 3.04 -2.34 5.28
N ALA A 55 2.10 -3.12 4.75
CA ALA A 55 2.30 -3.95 3.56
C ALA A 55 2.68 -3.10 2.33
N ILE A 56 2.00 -1.97 2.13
CA ILE A 56 2.30 -1.04 1.04
C ILE A 56 3.67 -0.41 1.20
N GLN A 57 4.02 0.07 2.40
CA GLN A 57 5.35 0.63 2.67
C GLN A 57 6.45 -0.41 2.43
N PHE A 58 6.25 -1.63 2.91
CA PHE A 58 7.20 -2.73 2.70
C PHE A 58 7.36 -3.06 1.22
N ALA A 59 6.27 -3.14 0.47
CA ALA A 59 6.29 -3.38 -0.97
C ALA A 59 7.07 -2.29 -1.73
N ILE A 60 6.86 -1.01 -1.39
CA ILE A 60 7.59 0.11 -1.98
C ILE A 60 9.09 0.00 -1.67
N LEU A 61 9.46 -0.28 -0.41
CA LEU A 61 10.86 -0.43 0.00
C LEU A 61 11.54 -1.62 -0.68
N ALA A 62 10.88 -2.77 -0.72
CA ALA A 62 11.41 -3.98 -1.36
C ALA A 62 11.62 -3.76 -2.85
N ALA A 63 10.63 -3.22 -3.56
CA ALA A 63 10.74 -2.94 -4.99
C ALA A 63 11.83 -1.89 -5.29
N SER A 64 11.90 -0.82 -4.50
CA SER A 64 12.87 0.26 -4.72
C SER A 64 14.32 -0.17 -4.47
N ASN A 65 14.54 -1.13 -3.56
CA ASN A 65 15.87 -1.65 -3.23
C ASN A 65 16.25 -2.94 -4.00
N SER A 66 15.45 -3.34 -4.99
CA SER A 66 15.67 -4.59 -5.76
C SER A 66 16.52 -4.42 -7.02
N PHE A 67 17.30 -3.33 -7.12
CA PHE A 67 18.17 -3.11 -8.27
C PHE A 67 19.16 -4.27 -8.42
N ALA A 68 19.20 -4.87 -9.59
CA ALA A 68 19.99 -6.06 -9.89
C ALA A 68 20.47 -6.04 -11.35
N ALA A 69 21.04 -4.90 -11.77
CA ALA A 69 21.65 -4.76 -13.10
C ALA A 69 22.98 -5.50 -13.21
#